data_AF-A0A519LN31-F1
#
_entry.id   AF-A0A519LN31-F1
#
_cell.length_a   1.000
_cell.length_b   1.000
_cell.length_c   1.000
_cell.angle_alpha   90.00
_cell.angle_beta   90.00
_cell.angle_gamma   90.00
#
_symmetry.space_group_name_H-M   'P 1'
#
loop_
_entity.id
_entity.type
_entity.pdbx_description
1 polymer ?
#
loop_
_entity_poly.entity_id
_entity_poly.type
_entity_poly.pdbx_seq_one_letter_code
_entity_poly.pdbx_strand_id
1 'polypeptide(L)'
;MRRLMAQAFIGSGWARSAVAWAAAGIAGALLAGCGTVAPPAGQAVPDHIDIALIGFNDLHGNMEPPRMAHTVQTASGPVAVPAGGMAYFASAMASLKARNPHHVVVSAGDMVGASPLVSSLFLDEPTIEAVNAMHIDFNAVGNHEFDRGWRELLRLQQGGCEKFTAREPCQ
;
A
#
# COMPACT_ATOMS: atom_id res chain seq x y z
N MET A 1 35.13 64.39 36.80
CA MET A 1 34.48 65.55 36.15
C MET A 1 33.10 65.14 35.65
N ARG A 2 32.12 66.04 35.82
CA ARG A 2 30.74 66.06 35.29
C ARG A 2 29.66 65.14 35.91
N ARG A 3 28.76 65.84 36.59
CA ARG A 3 27.38 65.50 36.98
C ARG A 3 26.50 65.23 35.75
N LEU A 4 25.39 64.50 35.95
CA LEU A 4 24.00 64.83 35.59
C LEU A 4 23.07 63.73 36.18
N MET A 5 22.30 64.04 37.22
CA MET A 5 20.83 64.19 37.22
C MET A 5 20.07 62.97 36.68
N ALA A 6 19.52 62.11 37.55
CA ALA A 6 18.21 62.22 38.20
C ALA A 6 17.03 61.85 37.29
N GLN A 7 16.35 60.76 37.63
CA GLN A 7 14.88 60.68 37.72
C GLN A 7 14.44 59.30 38.22
N ALA A 8 13.66 59.32 39.30
CA ALA A 8 12.98 58.16 39.84
C ALA A 8 11.71 57.88 39.03
N PHE A 9 11.45 56.60 38.77
CA PHE A 9 10.10 56.10 38.50
C PHE A 9 9.86 54.88 39.38
N ILE A 10 9.08 55.10 40.44
CA ILE A 10 8.43 54.07 41.22
C ILE A 10 7.20 53.66 40.41
N GLY A 11 7.15 52.40 39.95
CA GLY A 11 6.06 51.87 39.12
C GLY A 11 5.80 50.39 39.38
N SER A 12 4.88 50.13 40.31
CA SER A 12 4.01 48.95 40.46
C SER A 12 4.32 47.67 39.64
N GLY A 13 5.01 46.71 40.27
CA GLY A 13 5.33 45.40 39.69
C GLY A 13 4.21 44.35 39.68
N TRP A 14 2.94 44.70 39.92
CA TRP A 14 1.87 43.71 40.14
C TRP A 14 1.07 43.36 38.88
N ALA A 15 1.23 44.10 37.77
CA ALA A 15 0.41 43.91 36.57
C ALA A 15 1.01 42.93 35.53
N ARG A 16 2.27 42.49 35.68
CA ARG A 16 2.95 41.67 34.66
C ARG A 16 2.67 40.16 34.77
N SER A 17 2.17 39.69 35.91
CA SER A 17 1.95 38.26 36.13
C SER A 17 0.58 37.77 35.66
N ALA A 18 -0.45 38.63 35.56
CA ALA A 18 -1.80 38.19 35.19
C ALA A 18 -1.96 37.89 33.68
N VAL A 19 -1.18 38.55 32.83
CA VAL A 19 -1.27 38.41 31.36
C VAL A 19 -0.68 37.07 30.87
N ALA A 20 0.34 36.56 31.55
CA ALA A 20 1.01 35.31 31.16
C ALA A 20 0.13 34.05 31.36
N TRP A 21 -0.75 34.04 32.37
CA TRP A 21 -1.66 32.91 32.62
C TRP A 21 -2.88 32.90 31.69
N ALA A 22 -3.32 34.06 31.22
CA ALA A 22 -4.45 34.16 30.28
C ALA A 22 -4.07 33.67 28.87
N ALA A 23 -2.83 33.92 28.42
CA ALA A 23 -2.37 33.48 27.09
C ALA A 23 -2.16 31.96 26.99
N ALA A 24 -1.72 31.30 28.08
CA ALA A 24 -1.55 29.85 28.10
C ALA A 24 -2.90 29.08 28.08
N GLY A 25 -3.95 29.64 28.67
CA GLY A 25 -5.29 29.04 28.66
C GLY A 25 -5.95 29.04 27.28
N ILE A 26 -5.72 30.10 26.49
CA ILE A 26 -6.30 30.24 25.14
C ILE A 26 -5.61 29.29 24.13
N ALA A 27 -4.29 29.09 24.26
CA ALA A 27 -3.56 28.15 23.41
C ALA A 27 -3.94 26.67 23.67
N GLY A 28 -4.22 26.31 24.93
CA GLY A 28 -4.71 24.96 25.27
C GLY A 28 -6.11 24.66 24.72
N ALA A 29 -7.00 25.66 24.67
CA ALA A 29 -8.35 25.50 24.14
C ALA A 29 -8.39 25.30 22.62
N LEU A 30 -7.41 25.85 21.88
CA LEU A 30 -7.30 25.69 20.42
C LEU A 30 -6.74 24.32 20.00
N LEU A 31 -6.04 23.61 20.89
CA LEU A 31 -5.52 22.25 20.64
C LEU A 31 -6.51 21.14 21.00
N ALA A 32 -7.56 21.44 21.78
CA ALA A 32 -8.58 20.47 22.18
C ALA A 32 -9.61 20.15 21.07
N GLY A 33 -9.64 20.93 19.98
CA GLY A 33 -10.62 20.80 18.90
C GLY A 33 -10.36 19.67 17.89
N CYS A 34 -9.20 19.01 17.92
CA CYS A 34 -8.84 17.97 16.94
C CYS A 34 -9.03 16.53 17.45
N GLY A 35 -9.47 16.33 18.70
CA GLY A 35 -9.44 15.01 19.34
C GLY A 35 -10.64 14.10 19.11
N THR A 36 -11.82 14.65 18.82
CA THR A 36 -13.05 13.83 18.72
C THR A 36 -14.03 14.42 17.73
N VAL A 37 -13.88 14.07 16.46
CA VAL A 37 -15.04 14.07 15.55
C VAL A 37 -15.93 12.94 16.05
N ALA A 38 -16.95 13.27 16.84
CA ALA A 38 -18.01 12.31 17.15
C ALA A 38 -18.58 11.84 15.79
N PRO A 39 -18.67 10.53 15.55
CA PRO A 39 -19.29 10.05 14.32
C PRO A 39 -20.70 10.65 14.21
N PRO A 40 -21.13 11.05 13.00
CA PRO A 40 -22.44 11.66 12.82
C PRO A 40 -23.51 10.81 13.49
N ALA A 41 -24.31 11.45 14.34
CA ALA A 41 -25.38 10.79 15.08
C ALA A 41 -26.32 10.07 14.09
N GLY A 42 -26.35 8.74 14.14
CA GLY A 42 -27.18 7.91 13.26
C GLY A 42 -26.42 6.86 12.43
N GLN A 43 -25.09 6.86 12.41
CA GLN A 43 -24.33 5.73 11.85
C GLN A 43 -24.22 4.60 12.89
N ALA A 44 -25.15 3.65 12.83
CA ALA A 44 -25.00 2.39 13.55
C ALA A 44 -23.76 1.68 12.99
N VAL A 45 -22.80 1.38 13.87
CA VAL A 45 -21.72 0.46 13.52
C VAL A 45 -22.38 -0.89 13.23
N PRO A 46 -22.18 -1.49 12.05
CA PRO A 46 -22.80 -2.77 11.75
C PRO A 46 -22.20 -3.85 12.66
N ASP A 47 -23.06 -4.73 13.20
CA ASP A 47 -22.65 -5.84 14.08
C ASP A 47 -21.69 -6.83 13.37
N HIS A 48 -21.77 -6.86 12.03
CA HIS A 48 -20.96 -7.69 11.16
C HIS A 48 -20.55 -6.92 9.90
N ILE A 49 -19.36 -7.20 9.38
CA ILE A 49 -18.89 -6.72 8.08
C ILE A 49 -18.50 -7.93 7.25
N ASP A 50 -19.07 -8.04 6.06
CA ASP A 50 -18.64 -9.03 5.07
C ASP A 50 -17.36 -8.54 4.38
N ILE A 51 -16.33 -9.39 4.36
CA ILE A 51 -15.05 -9.09 3.69
C ILE A 51 -14.81 -10.16 2.63
N ALA A 52 -14.62 -9.72 1.38
CA ALA A 52 -14.22 -10.61 0.31
C ALA A 52 -12.70 -10.85 0.34
N LEU A 53 -12.28 -12.11 0.49
CA LEU A 53 -10.89 -12.52 0.32
C LEU A 53 -10.64 -12.89 -1.14
N ILE A 54 -9.84 -12.10 -1.85
CA ILE A 54 -9.46 -12.36 -3.24
C ILE A 54 -8.04 -12.91 -3.23
N GLY A 55 -7.91 -14.24 -3.35
CA GLY A 55 -6.64 -14.95 -3.28
C GLY A 55 -6.11 -15.42 -4.63
N PHE A 56 -4.79 -15.39 -4.80
CA PHE A 56 -4.09 -16.06 -5.91
C PHE A 56 -2.71 -16.56 -5.46
N ASN A 57 -2.06 -17.40 -6.27
CA ASN A 57 -0.75 -17.98 -6.02
C ASN A 57 -0.09 -18.40 -7.33
N ASP A 58 1.19 -18.79 -7.26
CA ASP A 58 1.90 -19.53 -8.32
C ASP A 58 1.82 -18.84 -9.70
N LEU A 59 1.95 -17.51 -9.69
CA LEU A 59 1.85 -16.71 -10.91
C LEU A 59 3.03 -16.96 -11.85
N HIS A 60 4.22 -17.25 -11.31
CA HIS A 60 5.43 -17.61 -12.08
C HIS A 60 5.68 -16.71 -13.30
N GLY A 61 5.47 -15.41 -13.14
CA GLY A 61 5.58 -14.41 -14.21
C GLY A 61 4.86 -14.76 -15.53
N ASN A 62 3.74 -15.49 -15.46
CA ASN A 62 3.00 -15.95 -16.63
C ASN A 62 2.15 -14.81 -17.23
N MET A 63 2.86 -13.85 -17.83
CA MET A 63 2.28 -12.57 -18.25
C MET A 63 1.66 -12.61 -19.64
N GLU A 64 2.14 -13.51 -20.49
CA GLU A 64 1.78 -13.56 -21.90
C GLU A 64 0.29 -13.90 -22.09
N PRO A 65 -0.35 -13.41 -23.16
CA PRO A 65 -1.74 -13.73 -23.45
C PRO A 65 -2.03 -15.25 -23.46
N PRO A 66 -3.27 -15.67 -23.16
CA PRO A 66 -3.65 -17.07 -23.15
C PRO A 66 -3.19 -17.83 -24.41
N ARG A 67 -2.41 -18.88 -24.20
CA ARG A 67 -2.06 -19.88 -25.24
C ARG A 67 -2.82 -21.19 -25.09
N MET A 68 -3.61 -21.30 -24.03
CA MET A 68 -4.41 -22.46 -23.70
C MET A 68 -5.83 -22.05 -23.30
N ALA A 69 -6.75 -22.99 -23.37
CA ALA A 69 -8.10 -22.83 -22.89
C ALA A 69 -8.49 -24.01 -22.00
N HIS A 70 -9.33 -23.74 -21.01
CA HIS A 70 -9.96 -24.77 -20.18
C HIS A 70 -11.43 -24.89 -20.51
N THR A 71 -11.94 -26.11 -20.51
CA THR A 71 -13.38 -26.35 -20.67
C THR A 71 -14.08 -26.07 -19.34
N VAL A 72 -14.98 -25.09 -19.35
CA VAL A 72 -15.82 -24.72 -18.20
C VAL A 72 -17.26 -25.16 -18.50
N GLN A 73 -17.89 -25.82 -17.53
CA GLN A 73 -19.30 -26.19 -17.63
C GLN A 73 -20.18 -24.97 -17.33
N THR A 74 -21.14 -24.69 -18.23
CA THR A 74 -22.13 -23.62 -18.05
C THR A 74 -23.54 -24.19 -18.14
N ALA A 75 -24.56 -23.39 -17.80
CA ALA A 75 -25.96 -23.78 -17.96
C ALA A 75 -26.33 -24.12 -19.42
N SER A 76 -25.60 -23.57 -20.39
CA SER A 76 -25.80 -23.79 -21.83
C SER A 76 -24.89 -24.90 -22.40
N GLY A 77 -24.12 -25.60 -21.56
CA GLY A 77 -23.16 -26.63 -21.95
C GLY A 77 -21.68 -26.23 -21.76
N PRO A 78 -20.74 -27.09 -22.16
CA PRO A 78 -19.31 -26.84 -22.02
C PRO A 78 -18.84 -25.73 -22.95
N VAL A 79 -18.04 -24.79 -22.43
CA VAL A 79 -17.44 -23.68 -23.19
C VAL A 79 -15.92 -23.69 -22.97
N ALA A 80 -15.15 -23.47 -24.04
CA ALA A 80 -13.70 -23.27 -23.93
C ALA A 80 -13.41 -21.82 -23.51
N VAL A 81 -12.75 -21.66 -22.36
CA VAL A 81 -12.37 -20.35 -21.80
C VAL A 81 -10.85 -20.21 -21.86
N PRO A 82 -10.31 -19.21 -22.59
CA PRO A 82 -8.89 -18.91 -22.59
C PRO A 82 -8.38 -18.67 -21.17
N ALA A 83 -7.20 -19.21 -20.83
CA ALA A 83 -6.63 -19.14 -19.50
C ALA A 83 -5.21 -18.56 -19.49
N GLY A 84 -4.90 -17.80 -18.45
CA GLY A 84 -3.64 -17.07 -18.28
C GLY A 84 -3.69 -15.63 -18.76
N GLY A 85 -2.52 -15.00 -18.83
CA GLY A 85 -2.35 -13.62 -19.29
C GLY A 85 -2.62 -12.57 -18.23
N MET A 86 -1.62 -11.71 -18.03
CA MET A 86 -1.65 -10.68 -16.98
C MET A 86 -2.76 -9.65 -17.22
N ALA A 87 -3.05 -9.31 -18.48
CA ALA A 87 -4.13 -8.37 -18.82
C ALA A 87 -5.52 -8.93 -18.46
N TYR A 88 -5.76 -10.22 -18.70
CA TYR A 88 -7.00 -10.88 -18.31
C TYR A 88 -7.10 -10.99 -16.79
N PHE A 89 -6.00 -11.35 -16.13
CA PHE A 89 -5.91 -11.41 -14.68
C PHE A 89 -6.21 -10.04 -14.02
N ALA A 90 -5.60 -8.96 -14.52
CA ALA A 90 -5.84 -7.59 -14.05
C ALA A 90 -7.32 -7.17 -14.21
N SER A 91 -7.93 -7.49 -15.35
CA SER A 91 -9.36 -7.20 -15.61
C SER A 91 -10.29 -7.97 -14.67
N ALA A 92 -10.00 -9.26 -14.45
CA ALA A 92 -10.73 -10.10 -13.50
C ALA A 92 -10.59 -9.56 -12.06
N MET A 93 -9.37 -9.20 -11.65
CA MET A 93 -9.08 -8.60 -10.35
C MET A 93 -9.85 -7.29 -10.16
N ALA A 94 -9.79 -6.36 -11.11
CA ALA A 94 -10.52 -5.10 -11.08
C ALA A 94 -12.04 -5.32 -10.96
N SER A 95 -12.57 -6.29 -11.71
CA SER A 95 -13.99 -6.65 -11.65
C SER A 95 -14.38 -7.23 -10.29
N LEU A 96 -13.53 -8.03 -9.66
CA LEU A 96 -13.76 -8.58 -8.32
C LEU A 96 -13.72 -7.48 -7.25
N LYS A 97 -12.72 -6.60 -7.30
CA LYS A 97 -12.59 -5.44 -6.39
C LYS A 97 -13.81 -4.51 -6.50
N ALA A 98 -14.28 -4.22 -7.73
CA ALA A 98 -15.44 -3.36 -7.95
C ALA A 98 -16.75 -3.93 -7.41
N ARG A 99 -16.92 -5.26 -7.42
CA ARG A 99 -18.12 -5.93 -6.88
C ARG A 99 -18.10 -6.06 -5.35
N ASN A 100 -16.94 -5.95 -4.72
CA ASN A 100 -16.76 -6.18 -3.29
C ASN A 100 -16.07 -4.96 -2.65
N PRO A 101 -16.81 -3.91 -2.23
CA PRO A 101 -16.20 -2.70 -1.68
C PRO A 101 -15.38 -2.95 -0.40
N HIS A 102 -15.73 -3.98 0.36
CA HIS A 102 -14.94 -4.51 1.47
C HIS A 102 -14.21 -5.77 0.99
N HIS A 103 -12.97 -5.60 0.54
CA HIS A 103 -12.14 -6.72 0.09
C HIS A 103 -10.72 -6.61 0.62
N VAL A 104 -10.02 -7.74 0.57
CA VAL A 104 -8.58 -7.83 0.70
C VAL A 104 -8.05 -8.75 -0.39
N VAL A 105 -7.02 -8.32 -1.10
CA VAL A 105 -6.33 -9.07 -2.14
C VAL A 105 -5.04 -9.63 -1.58
N VAL A 106 -4.91 -10.95 -1.59
CA VAL A 106 -3.74 -11.65 -1.04
C VAL A 106 -3.11 -12.56 -2.08
N SER A 107 -1.79 -12.67 -2.02
CA SER A 107 -1.04 -13.69 -2.75
C SER A 107 -0.30 -14.62 -1.80
N ALA A 108 -0.31 -15.92 -2.13
CA ALA A 108 0.38 -16.95 -1.35
C ALA A 108 1.85 -17.18 -1.78
N GLY A 109 2.42 -16.30 -2.62
CA GLY A 109 3.81 -16.41 -3.09
C GLY A 109 3.95 -17.07 -4.46
N ASP A 110 5.20 -17.36 -4.84
CA ASP A 110 5.60 -17.84 -6.16
C ASP A 110 5.07 -16.95 -7.30
N MET A 111 5.24 -15.63 -7.11
CA MET A 111 4.99 -14.65 -8.16
C MET A 111 6.03 -14.74 -9.26
N VAL A 112 7.27 -15.01 -8.88
CA VAL A 112 8.47 -14.98 -9.72
C VAL A 112 9.15 -16.35 -9.73
N GLY A 113 10.25 -16.48 -10.47
CA GLY A 113 10.97 -17.74 -10.63
C GLY A 113 10.20 -18.76 -11.48
N ALA A 114 10.91 -19.72 -12.06
CA ALA A 114 10.42 -20.59 -13.14
C ALA A 114 9.67 -19.86 -14.30
N SER A 115 9.84 -18.54 -14.42
CA SER A 115 8.99 -17.71 -15.27
C SER A 115 9.35 -17.77 -16.75
N PRO A 116 8.37 -17.53 -17.65
CA PRO A 116 8.62 -17.29 -19.07
C PRO A 116 9.67 -16.20 -19.32
N LEU A 117 10.26 -16.22 -20.52
CA LEU A 117 11.36 -15.32 -20.89
C LEU A 117 10.99 -13.84 -20.73
N VAL A 118 9.74 -13.48 -21.04
CA VAL A 118 9.25 -12.10 -20.90
C VAL A 118 9.34 -11.55 -19.47
N SER A 119 9.44 -12.43 -18.46
CA SER A 119 9.66 -12.06 -17.07
C SER A 119 11.09 -12.33 -16.63
N SER A 120 11.58 -13.57 -16.83
CA SER A 120 12.86 -14.01 -16.28
C SER A 120 14.09 -13.35 -16.90
N LEU A 121 13.97 -12.83 -18.14
CA LEU A 121 15.03 -12.06 -18.79
C LEU A 121 15.29 -10.72 -18.08
N PHE A 122 14.26 -10.15 -17.45
CA PHE A 122 14.28 -8.86 -16.77
C PHE A 122 14.19 -9.03 -15.26
N LEU A 123 14.78 -10.11 -14.74
CA LEU A 123 14.82 -10.42 -13.31
C LEU A 123 13.44 -10.46 -12.63
N ASP A 124 12.39 -10.75 -13.41
CA ASP A 124 10.99 -10.74 -12.98
C ASP A 124 10.42 -9.37 -12.55
N GLU A 125 11.15 -8.28 -12.84
CA GLU A 125 10.67 -6.91 -12.63
C GLU A 125 9.32 -6.63 -13.33
N PRO A 126 9.09 -7.04 -14.60
CA PRO A 126 7.81 -6.77 -15.25
C PRO A 126 6.63 -7.46 -14.56
N THR A 127 6.87 -8.61 -13.90
CA THR A 127 5.84 -9.29 -13.10
C THR A 127 5.51 -8.47 -11.86
N ILE A 128 6.52 -8.00 -11.13
CA ILE A 128 6.33 -7.15 -9.95
C ILE A 128 5.64 -5.84 -10.32
N GLU A 129 6.02 -5.20 -11.43
CA GLU A 129 5.37 -4.00 -11.95
C GLU A 129 3.89 -4.23 -12.27
N ALA A 130 3.58 -5.33 -12.95
CA ALA A 130 2.20 -5.65 -13.29
C ALA A 130 1.34 -5.95 -12.05
N VAL A 131 1.88 -6.67 -11.07
CA VAL A 131 1.18 -6.94 -9.80
C VAL A 131 1.00 -5.66 -8.98
N ASN A 132 2.02 -4.78 -8.94
CA ASN A 132 1.94 -3.48 -8.28
C ASN A 132 0.82 -2.62 -8.89
N ALA A 133 0.66 -2.64 -10.20
CA ALA A 133 -0.42 -1.93 -10.90
C ALA A 133 -1.82 -2.45 -10.55
N MET A 134 -1.95 -3.67 -10.02
CA MET A 134 -3.24 -4.22 -9.56
C MET A 134 -3.60 -3.80 -8.13
N HIS A 135 -2.64 -3.22 -7.39
CA HIS A 135 -2.79 -2.81 -6.00
C HIS A 135 -3.29 -3.95 -5.10
N ILE A 136 -2.46 -4.98 -4.92
CA ILE A 136 -2.71 -6.05 -3.96
C ILE A 136 -2.37 -5.58 -2.53
N ASP A 137 -2.94 -6.22 -1.51
CA ASP A 137 -2.75 -5.80 -0.12
C ASP A 137 -1.62 -6.56 0.58
N PHE A 138 -1.53 -7.88 0.35
CA PHE A 138 -0.53 -8.73 0.98
C PHE A 138 0.05 -9.74 0.00
N ASN A 139 1.35 -9.97 0.14
CA ASN A 139 2.06 -11.04 -0.56
C ASN A 139 2.89 -11.85 0.44
N ALA A 140 2.75 -13.17 0.38
CA ALA A 140 3.69 -14.08 1.03
C ALA A 140 4.91 -14.32 0.11
N VAL A 141 5.96 -14.91 0.67
CA VAL A 141 7.09 -15.44 -0.12
C VAL A 141 6.90 -16.96 -0.23
N GLY A 142 6.96 -17.47 -1.45
CA GLY A 142 7.08 -18.87 -1.78
C GLY A 142 8.56 -19.27 -1.91
N ASN A 143 8.81 -20.46 -2.45
CA ASN A 143 10.18 -20.93 -2.61
C ASN A 143 10.90 -20.26 -3.80
N HIS A 144 10.17 -19.90 -4.86
CA HIS A 144 10.77 -19.34 -6.06
C HIS A 144 11.18 -17.87 -5.93
N GLU A 145 10.68 -17.16 -4.94
CA GLU A 145 11.22 -15.86 -4.52
C GLU A 145 12.71 -15.93 -4.13
N PHE A 146 13.21 -17.11 -3.77
CA PHE A 146 14.61 -17.33 -3.37
C PHE A 146 15.52 -17.85 -4.50
N ASP A 147 15.02 -18.06 -5.72
CA ASP A 147 15.78 -18.64 -6.84
C ASP A 147 17.09 -17.88 -7.15
N ARG A 148 17.11 -16.58 -6.88
CA ARG A 148 18.27 -15.69 -7.10
C ARG A 148 18.90 -15.19 -5.79
N GLY A 149 18.51 -15.78 -4.66
CA GLY A 149 18.98 -15.46 -3.33
C GLY A 149 18.22 -14.32 -2.65
N TRP A 150 18.34 -14.25 -1.31
CA TRP A 150 17.55 -13.32 -0.47
C TRP A 150 17.80 -11.83 -0.77
N ARG A 151 18.99 -11.47 -1.29
CA ARG A 151 19.28 -10.08 -1.66
C ARG A 151 18.47 -9.64 -2.88
N GLU A 152 18.27 -10.54 -3.83
CA GLU A 152 17.44 -10.27 -5.00
C GLU A 152 15.96 -10.20 -4.62
N LEU A 153 15.50 -11.06 -3.70
CA LEU A 153 14.17 -10.95 -3.11
C LEU A 153 13.96 -9.56 -2.48
N LEU A 154 14.90 -9.09 -1.65
CA LEU A 154 14.78 -7.76 -1.05
C LEU A 154 14.81 -6.64 -2.10
N ARG A 155 15.61 -6.78 -3.16
CA ARG A 155 15.61 -5.83 -4.28
C ARG A 155 14.26 -5.78 -4.99
N LEU A 156 13.64 -6.92 -5.27
CA LEU A 156 12.30 -6.96 -5.86
C LEU A 156 11.25 -6.37 -4.92
N GLN A 157 11.36 -6.63 -3.61
CA GLN A 157 10.44 -6.10 -2.60
C GLN A 157 10.57 -4.59 -2.41
N GLN A 158 11.79 -4.07 -2.41
CA GLN A 158 12.09 -2.67 -2.08
C GLN A 158 12.19 -1.79 -3.34
N GLY A 159 12.27 -2.41 -4.53
CA GLY A 159 12.76 -1.77 -5.73
C GLY A 159 14.27 -1.55 -5.69
N GLY A 160 14.79 -0.89 -6.72
CA GLY A 160 16.21 -0.55 -6.84
C GLY A 160 16.93 -1.34 -7.94
N CYS A 161 18.09 -0.81 -8.32
CA CYS A 161 18.89 -1.28 -9.45
C CYS A 161 20.22 -1.91 -8.99
N GLU A 162 20.30 -2.32 -7.73
CA GLU A 162 21.45 -3.03 -7.19
C GLU A 162 21.61 -4.39 -7.89
N LYS A 163 22.81 -4.66 -8.39
CA LYS A 163 23.07 -5.88 -9.14
C LYS A 163 23.52 -7.03 -8.23
N PHE A 164 22.70 -8.06 -8.09
CA PHE A 164 23.03 -9.29 -7.36
C PHE A 164 23.17 -10.54 -8.26
N THR A 165 22.91 -10.40 -9.56
CA THR A 165 22.89 -11.51 -10.51
C THR A 165 23.73 -11.19 -11.74
N ALA A 166 23.80 -12.12 -12.71
CA ALA A 166 24.48 -11.87 -13.98
C ALA A 166 23.76 -10.86 -14.88
N ARG A 167 22.43 -10.68 -14.71
CA ARG A 167 21.62 -9.77 -15.54
C ARG A 167 21.58 -8.37 -14.92
N GLU A 168 21.30 -7.38 -15.76
CA GLU A 168 21.17 -5.99 -15.32
C GLU A 168 19.73 -5.74 -14.85
N PRO A 169 19.52 -5.18 -13.65
CA PRO A 169 18.20 -4.73 -13.20
C PRO A 169 17.80 -3.38 -13.84
N CYS A 170 16.52 -3.01 -13.71
CA CYS A 170 15.96 -1.74 -14.16
C CYS A 170 16.13 -1.47 -15.67
N GLN A 171 15.74 -2.44 -16.50
CA GLN A 171 15.78 -2.32 -17.96
C GLN A 171 14.45 -1.86 -18.57
#